data_AF-A0A3P7WRB8-F1
#
_entry.id   AF-A0A3P7WRB8-F1
#
_cell.length_a   1.000
_cell.length_b   1.000
_cell.length_c   1.000
_cell.angle_alpha   90.00
_cell.angle_beta   90.00
_cell.angle_gamma   90.00
#
_symmetry.space_group_name_H-M   'P 1'
#
loop_
_entity.id
_entity.type
_entity.pdbx_description
1 polymer ?
#
loop_
_entity_poly.entity_id
_entity_poly.type
_entity_poly.pdbx_seq_one_letter_code
_entity_poly.pdbx_strand_id
1 'polypeptide(L)'
;MLRLLALATSLLPIAVAFTVLPYIQIDYAHYFHLAQCQAKCTEKYGVLKTRTLLDGSTEEFLNTHNAECEECESGCHQHRRLHGRGPRVPTSSPLHHGLRFWAESSADSAKIGSAVVSTVQFICQSPIVDDEFGETVEGFVGIALLRPSGPTRYIVQWKQRTTQYDETQWITASIEPDTFVKVQGLMPAVPLTTKNGYNSDRGVTAHVEWPRTAQDSCYYKVLLSNSSTQIARDITLDSSTSVVLPHLEFDTDYSLILAAVSADQLQSSKPVSVNFKSLPCRDVHGKGSLLCAPDPVSDLAIVVRPNGTGLISWKPSADAQNILFYQVVFYALSNEFGCQTRKETVNVRAAATQAEVNFSGRQCEYVVRLINYDLIGRDAAAEVRVLIDPSLPIRFDFALHPELVLIAACVLLLPFVCLLIRCRCRRRCPHRISEKQQKLADYV
;
A
#
# COMPACT_ATOMS: atom_id res chain seq x y z
N MET A 1 34.92 21.37 -26.77
CA MET A 1 33.57 21.93 -27.01
C MET A 1 32.42 20.92 -26.94
N LEU A 2 32.64 19.59 -26.88
CA LEU A 2 31.53 18.62 -26.86
C LEU A 2 31.14 18.05 -25.48
N ARG A 3 31.85 18.43 -24.40
CA ARG A 3 31.54 17.93 -23.02
C ARG A 3 30.78 18.92 -22.14
N LEU A 4 30.66 20.19 -22.54
CA LEU A 4 29.89 21.20 -21.79
C LEU A 4 28.41 21.26 -22.20
N LEU A 5 28.02 20.67 -23.33
CA LEU A 5 26.62 20.63 -23.77
C LEU A 5 25.82 19.47 -23.16
N ALA A 6 26.48 18.42 -22.66
CA ALA A 6 25.81 17.26 -22.06
C ALA A 6 25.46 17.43 -20.58
N LEU A 7 25.98 18.48 -19.92
CA LEU A 7 25.73 18.79 -18.51
C LEU A 7 24.68 19.89 -18.31
N ALA A 8 24.22 20.53 -19.39
CA ALA A 8 23.21 21.58 -19.34
C ALA A 8 21.77 21.05 -19.58
N THR A 9 21.60 19.77 -19.91
CA THR A 9 20.28 19.16 -20.18
C THR A 9 19.77 18.25 -19.07
N SER A 10 20.49 18.09 -17.96
CA SER A 10 20.08 17.25 -16.81
C SER A 10 19.54 18.03 -15.60
N LEU A 11 19.29 19.33 -15.76
CA LEU A 11 18.66 20.16 -14.73
C LEU A 11 17.42 20.86 -15.32
N LEU A 12 16.45 20.07 -15.79
CA LEU A 12 15.06 20.52 -15.67
C LEU A 12 14.67 20.27 -14.21
N PRO A 13 14.49 21.29 -13.37
CA PRO A 13 13.63 21.10 -12.22
C PRO A 13 12.27 20.76 -12.81
N ILE A 14 11.77 19.57 -12.49
CA ILE A 14 10.34 19.35 -12.43
C ILE A 14 9.88 20.37 -11.39
N ALA A 15 9.58 21.58 -11.85
CA ALA A 15 8.70 22.46 -11.14
C ALA A 15 7.37 21.71 -11.10
N VAL A 16 7.23 20.86 -10.08
CA VAL A 16 5.92 20.53 -9.56
C VAL A 16 5.39 21.89 -9.17
N ALA A 17 4.62 22.48 -10.07
CA ALA A 17 3.79 23.63 -9.76
C ALA A 17 2.83 23.09 -8.71
N PHE A 18 3.23 23.15 -7.43
CA PHE A 18 2.28 23.06 -6.36
C PHE A 18 1.36 24.25 -6.60
N THR A 19 0.14 23.98 -7.07
CA THR A 19 -0.94 24.94 -6.97
C THR A 19 -1.14 25.16 -5.48
N VAL A 20 -0.46 26.17 -4.93
CA VAL A 20 -0.81 26.74 -3.65
C VAL A 20 -2.14 27.44 -3.89
N LEU A 21 -3.23 26.67 -3.76
CA LEU A 21 -4.54 27.26 -3.61
C LEU A 21 -4.47 28.15 -2.37
N PRO A 22 -4.83 29.44 -2.49
CA PRO A 22 -4.71 30.36 -1.38
C PRO A 22 -5.54 29.83 -0.22
N TYR A 23 -4.90 29.59 0.93
CA TYR A 23 -5.59 29.42 2.20
C TYR A 23 -6.36 30.72 2.46
N ILE A 24 -7.63 30.77 2.10
CA ILE A 24 -8.50 31.90 2.40
C ILE A 24 -8.83 31.76 3.89
N GLN A 25 -8.02 32.37 4.74
CA GLN A 25 -8.39 32.60 6.13
C GLN A 25 -9.61 33.51 6.12
N ILE A 26 -10.78 32.91 6.34
CA ILE A 26 -12.04 33.64 6.41
C ILE A 26 -11.93 34.62 7.58
N ASP A 27 -12.12 35.91 7.29
CA ASP A 27 -12.28 36.93 8.31
C ASP A 27 -13.62 36.68 9.03
N TYR A 28 -13.59 35.83 10.06
CA TYR A 28 -14.78 35.42 10.80
C TYR A 28 -15.53 36.63 11.35
N ALA A 29 -14.82 37.68 11.77
CA ALA A 29 -15.43 38.91 12.25
C ALA A 29 -16.24 39.59 11.14
N HIS A 30 -15.69 39.67 9.92
CA HIS A 30 -16.39 40.22 8.77
C HIS A 30 -17.66 39.44 8.41
N TYR A 31 -17.57 38.10 8.30
CA TYR A 31 -18.72 37.27 7.93
C TYR A 31 -19.81 37.26 9.01
N PHE A 32 -19.42 37.27 10.28
CA PHE A 32 -20.38 37.39 11.38
C PHE A 32 -21.10 38.73 11.36
N HIS A 33 -20.36 39.82 11.12
CA HIS A 33 -20.92 41.17 10.99
C HIS A 33 -21.89 41.28 9.81
N LEU A 34 -21.52 40.67 8.67
CA LEU A 34 -22.37 40.58 7.49
C LEU A 34 -23.63 39.78 7.74
N ALA A 35 -23.53 38.61 8.37
CA ALA A 35 -24.67 37.77 8.72
C ALA A 35 -25.65 38.50 9.65
N GLN A 36 -25.16 39.26 10.64
CA GLN A 36 -26.00 40.08 11.51
C GLN A 36 -26.72 41.21 10.75
N CYS A 37 -26.01 41.88 9.85
CA CYS A 37 -26.61 42.92 9.01
C CYS A 37 -27.73 42.35 8.13
N GLN A 38 -27.46 41.22 7.47
CA GLN A 38 -28.44 40.53 6.61
C GLN A 38 -29.63 39.99 7.41
N ALA A 39 -29.42 39.49 8.63
CA ALA A 39 -30.49 39.09 9.54
C ALA A 39 -31.43 40.26 9.87
N LYS A 40 -30.88 41.44 10.21
CA LYS A 40 -31.69 42.66 10.45
C LYS A 40 -32.42 43.14 9.20
N CYS A 41 -31.82 43.03 8.01
CA CYS A 41 -32.52 43.28 6.75
C CYS A 41 -33.69 42.31 6.55
N THR A 42 -33.48 41.02 6.85
CA THR A 42 -34.51 39.98 6.76
C THR A 42 -35.64 40.19 7.78
N GLU A 43 -35.32 40.68 8.97
CA GLU A 43 -36.32 41.04 9.99
C GLU A 43 -37.24 42.15 9.50
N LYS A 44 -36.67 43.16 8.84
CA LYS A 44 -37.40 44.36 8.43
C LYS A 44 -38.13 44.21 7.10
N TYR A 45 -37.51 43.52 6.14
CA TYR A 45 -37.96 43.43 4.75
C TYR A 45 -38.28 42.01 4.30
N GLY A 46 -38.04 41.00 5.14
CA GLY A 46 -38.40 39.62 4.83
C GLY A 46 -39.90 39.44 4.79
N VAL A 47 -40.38 38.68 3.82
CA VAL A 47 -41.81 38.38 3.66
C VAL A 47 -42.05 36.96 4.10
N LEU A 48 -42.93 36.76 5.09
CA LEU A 48 -43.29 35.42 5.56
C LEU A 48 -43.94 34.64 4.40
N LYS A 49 -43.36 33.48 4.08
CA LYS A 49 -43.88 32.53 3.10
C LYS A 49 -43.92 31.14 3.72
N THR A 50 -44.80 30.31 3.19
CA THR A 50 -44.87 28.88 3.51
C THR A 50 -44.31 28.07 2.33
N ARG A 51 -43.49 27.07 2.63
CA ARG A 51 -43.07 26.04 1.67
C ARG A 51 -43.52 24.67 2.16
N THR A 52 -43.84 23.79 1.23
CA THR A 52 -44.09 22.38 1.52
C THR A 52 -42.80 21.61 1.37
N LEU A 53 -42.39 20.92 2.42
CA LEU A 53 -41.22 20.05 2.44
C LEU A 53 -41.53 18.74 1.71
N LEU A 54 -40.48 17.98 1.39
CA LEU A 54 -40.59 16.73 0.64
C LEU A 54 -41.36 15.62 1.40
N ASP A 55 -41.48 15.74 2.71
CA ASP A 55 -42.27 14.85 3.58
C ASP A 55 -43.76 15.25 3.65
N GLY A 56 -44.16 16.30 2.92
CA GLY A 56 -45.52 16.84 2.92
C GLY A 56 -45.83 17.80 4.07
N SER A 57 -44.89 18.04 4.99
CA SER A 57 -45.04 19.04 6.03
C SER A 57 -44.88 20.47 5.47
N THR A 58 -45.41 21.46 6.18
CA THR A 58 -45.31 22.88 5.79
C THR A 58 -44.39 23.64 6.74
N GLU A 59 -43.40 24.34 6.19
CA GLU A 59 -42.47 25.19 6.94
C GLU A 59 -42.72 26.66 6.59
N GLU A 60 -42.80 27.51 7.61
CA GLU A 60 -42.82 28.97 7.47
C GLU A 60 -41.40 29.52 7.46
N PHE A 61 -41.06 30.34 6.48
CA PHE A 61 -39.75 30.97 6.34
C PHE A 61 -39.89 32.43 5.86
N LEU A 62 -38.87 33.24 6.14
CA LEU A 62 -38.81 34.62 5.66
C LEU A 62 -38.15 34.65 4.28
N ASN A 63 -38.92 34.90 3.24
CA ASN A 63 -38.41 35.03 1.88
C ASN A 63 -37.63 36.34 1.74
N THR A 64 -36.36 36.20 1.41
CA THR A 64 -35.39 37.30 1.19
C THR A 64 -35.29 37.73 -0.27
N HIS A 65 -35.84 36.95 -1.20
CA HIS A 65 -35.86 37.27 -2.64
C HIS A 65 -36.96 38.28 -2.95
N ASN A 66 -36.76 39.51 -2.49
CA ASN A 66 -37.57 40.66 -2.80
C ASN A 66 -36.69 41.90 -2.95
N ALA A 67 -37.11 42.85 -3.79
CA ALA A 67 -36.29 43.99 -4.18
C ALA A 67 -35.83 44.84 -2.98
N GLU A 68 -36.67 45.02 -1.96
CA GLU A 68 -36.33 45.83 -0.79
C GLU A 68 -35.29 45.13 0.11
N CYS A 69 -35.41 43.81 0.30
CA CYS A 69 -34.47 43.03 1.07
C CYS A 69 -33.12 42.93 0.35
N GLU A 70 -33.11 42.66 -0.95
CA GLU A 70 -31.88 42.64 -1.77
C GLU A 70 -31.18 44.00 -1.79
N GLU A 71 -31.95 45.10 -1.89
CA GLU A 71 -31.40 46.45 -1.82
C GLU A 71 -30.82 46.74 -0.42
N CYS A 72 -31.46 46.30 0.66
CA CYS A 72 -30.92 46.39 2.02
C CYS A 72 -29.61 45.58 2.18
N GLU A 73 -29.59 44.32 1.72
CA GLU A 73 -28.40 43.47 1.75
C GLU A 73 -27.24 44.07 0.95
N SER A 74 -27.53 44.69 -0.20
CA SER A 74 -26.53 45.40 -0.99
C SER A 74 -25.86 46.52 -0.18
N GLY A 75 -26.59 47.17 0.74
CA GLY A 75 -26.05 48.14 1.69
C GLY A 75 -25.07 47.49 2.68
N CYS A 76 -25.38 46.29 3.17
CA CYS A 76 -24.46 45.52 4.01
C CYS A 76 -23.13 45.21 3.27
N HIS A 77 -23.18 44.93 1.96
CA HIS A 77 -21.97 44.67 1.16
C HIS A 77 -21.19 45.94 0.78
N GLN A 78 -21.85 47.10 0.66
CA GLN A 78 -21.24 48.35 0.19
C GLN A 78 -20.61 49.22 1.30
N HIS A 79 -20.55 48.75 2.54
CA HIS A 79 -20.06 49.51 3.71
C HIS A 79 -18.67 50.16 3.52
N ARG A 80 -17.76 49.56 2.74
CA ARG A 80 -16.43 50.15 2.46
C ARG A 80 -16.46 51.40 1.59
N ARG A 81 -17.53 51.64 0.82
CA ARG A 81 -17.64 52.78 -0.12
C ARG A 81 -18.07 54.08 0.54
N LEU A 82 -18.48 54.06 1.81
CA LEU A 82 -18.94 55.25 2.55
C LEU A 82 -17.83 56.21 3.00
N HIS A 83 -16.56 55.81 2.96
CA HIS A 83 -15.44 56.71 3.29
C HIS A 83 -15.14 57.74 2.18
N GLY A 84 -15.69 57.55 0.97
CA GLY A 84 -15.72 58.58 -0.08
C GLY A 84 -17.11 59.22 -0.10
N ARG A 85 -17.20 60.54 -0.32
CA ARG A 85 -18.47 61.29 -0.48
C ARG A 85 -19.41 60.59 -1.47
N GLY A 86 -20.28 59.73 -0.96
CA GLY A 86 -21.28 59.00 -1.72
C GLY A 86 -22.53 59.84 -1.98
N PRO A 87 -23.40 59.42 -2.90
CA PRO A 87 -24.62 60.14 -3.25
C PRO A 87 -25.53 60.33 -2.03
N ARG A 88 -26.29 61.44 -1.99
CA ARG A 88 -27.35 61.65 -0.99
C ARG A 88 -28.49 60.65 -1.21
N VAL A 89 -28.31 59.45 -0.66
CA VAL A 89 -29.36 58.43 -0.63
C VAL A 89 -30.45 58.89 0.36
N PRO A 90 -31.75 58.75 0.03
CA PRO A 90 -32.83 59.04 0.97
C PRO A 90 -32.66 58.28 2.29
N THR A 91 -32.80 58.98 3.41
CA THR A 91 -32.61 58.45 4.77
C THR A 91 -33.56 57.31 5.16
N SER A 92 -34.60 57.05 4.37
CA SER A 92 -35.56 55.96 4.57
C SER A 92 -35.46 54.83 3.53
N SER A 93 -34.47 54.84 2.65
CA SER A 93 -34.31 53.77 1.64
C SER A 93 -33.83 52.45 2.26
N PRO A 94 -34.18 51.28 1.69
CA PRO A 94 -33.67 49.99 2.12
C PRO A 94 -32.14 49.93 2.13
N LEU A 95 -31.48 50.50 1.11
CA LEU A 95 -30.03 50.60 1.02
C LEU A 95 -29.42 51.32 2.24
N HIS A 96 -30.02 52.43 2.67
CA HIS A 96 -29.55 53.19 3.83
C HIS A 96 -29.71 52.39 5.14
N HIS A 97 -30.80 51.63 5.26
CA HIS A 97 -30.97 50.73 6.41
C HIS A 97 -29.91 49.64 6.44
N GLY A 98 -29.53 49.06 5.30
CA GLY A 98 -28.41 48.10 5.23
C GLY A 98 -27.08 48.68 5.74
N LEU A 99 -26.72 49.88 5.27
CA LEU A 99 -25.50 50.58 5.73
C LEU A 99 -25.54 50.89 7.23
N ARG A 100 -26.71 51.27 7.75
CA ARG A 100 -26.92 51.51 9.18
C ARG A 100 -26.83 50.22 10.00
N PHE A 101 -27.48 49.14 9.56
CA PHE A 101 -27.46 47.85 10.23
C PHE A 101 -26.06 47.26 10.27
N TRP A 102 -25.26 47.48 9.23
CA TRP A 102 -23.83 47.16 9.25
C TRP A 102 -23.13 47.88 10.40
N ALA A 103 -23.25 49.21 10.48
CA ALA A 103 -22.62 49.99 11.54
C ALA A 103 -23.07 49.60 12.97
N GLU A 104 -24.31 49.13 13.12
CA GLU A 104 -24.88 48.66 14.39
C GLU A 104 -24.58 47.18 14.71
N SER A 105 -24.01 46.42 13.78
CA SER A 105 -23.63 45.01 14.01
C SER A 105 -22.30 44.94 14.77
N SER A 106 -22.00 43.84 15.46
CA SER A 106 -20.70 43.67 16.15
C SER A 106 -20.36 42.19 16.33
N ALA A 107 -19.12 41.82 15.99
CA ALA A 107 -18.59 40.47 16.20
C ALA A 107 -18.50 40.08 17.69
N ASP A 108 -18.42 41.06 18.60
CA ASP A 108 -18.30 40.83 20.05
C ASP A 108 -19.60 40.33 20.70
N SER A 109 -20.72 40.37 19.97
CA SER A 109 -22.03 39.92 20.44
C SER A 109 -22.27 38.40 20.31
N ALA A 110 -21.30 37.66 19.77
CA ALA A 110 -21.34 36.20 19.66
C ALA A 110 -21.24 35.52 21.04
N LYS A 111 -22.40 35.29 21.69
CA LYS A 111 -22.45 34.50 22.93
C LYS A 111 -22.37 33.00 22.62
N ILE A 112 -21.25 32.37 22.97
CA ILE A 112 -21.07 30.92 22.95
C ILE A 112 -22.10 30.28 23.90
N GLY A 113 -22.93 29.35 23.41
CA GLY A 113 -23.89 28.58 24.22
C GLY A 113 -25.39 28.86 23.99
N SER A 114 -25.74 29.83 23.12
CA SER A 114 -27.13 30.08 22.69
C SER A 114 -27.48 29.33 21.38
N ALA A 115 -27.10 28.06 21.27
CA ALA A 115 -27.28 27.32 20.03
C ALA A 115 -28.77 27.11 19.74
N VAL A 116 -29.27 27.71 18.64
CA VAL A 116 -30.61 27.40 18.10
C VAL A 116 -30.55 26.11 17.28
N VAL A 117 -29.37 25.73 16.77
CA VAL A 117 -29.17 24.52 16.00
C VAL A 117 -29.16 23.30 16.92
N SER A 118 -30.02 22.33 16.64
CA SER A 118 -30.09 21.02 17.32
C SER A 118 -29.11 20.03 16.71
N THR A 119 -29.19 19.84 15.39
CA THR A 119 -28.37 18.90 14.63
C THR A 119 -28.14 19.43 13.23
N VAL A 120 -26.97 19.12 12.68
CA VAL A 120 -26.65 19.33 11.27
C VAL A 120 -26.49 17.95 10.64
N GLN A 121 -27.24 17.68 9.58
CA GLN A 121 -27.25 16.39 8.90
C GLN A 121 -26.93 16.59 7.43
N PHE A 122 -26.02 15.76 6.91
CA PHE A 122 -25.83 15.66 5.47
C PHE A 122 -27.03 14.89 4.88
N ILE A 123 -27.79 15.56 4.02
CA ILE A 123 -29.03 15.04 3.47
C ILE A 123 -28.74 14.19 2.26
N CYS A 124 -28.25 14.76 1.15
CA CYS A 124 -27.99 13.98 -0.07
C CYS A 124 -26.83 14.49 -0.89
N GLN A 125 -26.37 13.69 -1.85
CA GLN A 125 -25.28 14.06 -2.73
C GLN A 125 -25.54 13.71 -4.19
N SER A 126 -25.12 14.59 -5.09
CA SER A 126 -25.23 14.44 -6.54
C SER A 126 -23.85 14.62 -7.18
N PRO A 127 -23.39 13.69 -8.03
CA PRO A 127 -22.16 13.90 -8.77
C PRO A 127 -22.34 15.06 -9.76
N ILE A 128 -21.41 16.02 -9.76
CA ILE A 128 -21.39 17.14 -10.70
C ILE A 128 -20.01 17.25 -11.34
N VAL A 129 -20.00 17.54 -12.64
CA VAL A 129 -18.79 18.00 -13.32
C VAL A 129 -18.77 19.52 -13.18
N ASP A 130 -17.86 20.03 -12.36
CA ASP A 130 -17.69 21.46 -12.12
C ASP A 130 -16.46 21.98 -12.86
N ASP A 131 -16.57 23.12 -13.54
CA ASP A 131 -15.51 23.70 -14.37
C ASP A 131 -14.33 24.24 -13.54
N GLU A 132 -14.54 24.59 -12.27
CA GLU A 132 -13.53 25.17 -11.36
C GLU A 132 -12.86 24.11 -10.48
N PHE A 133 -13.63 23.10 -10.04
CA PHE A 133 -13.15 22.05 -9.12
C PHE A 133 -12.98 20.66 -9.75
N GLY A 134 -13.35 20.45 -11.01
CA GLY A 134 -13.27 19.16 -11.70
C GLY A 134 -14.39 18.18 -11.30
N GLU A 135 -14.08 16.88 -11.19
CA GLU A 135 -15.03 15.84 -10.74
C GLU A 135 -15.33 16.05 -9.23
N THR A 136 -16.44 16.71 -8.91
CA THR A 136 -16.87 16.93 -7.53
C THR A 136 -18.26 16.39 -7.27
N VAL A 137 -18.61 16.29 -6.00
CA VAL A 137 -19.94 15.91 -5.56
C VAL A 137 -20.58 17.13 -4.91
N GLU A 138 -21.76 17.51 -5.40
CA GLU A 138 -22.67 18.42 -4.73
C GLU A 138 -23.31 17.68 -3.57
N GLY A 139 -23.35 18.29 -2.40
CA GLY A 139 -24.05 17.79 -1.23
C GLY A 139 -25.14 18.75 -0.79
N PHE A 140 -26.13 18.25 -0.08
CA PHE A 140 -27.12 19.03 0.63
C PHE A 140 -26.99 18.77 2.12
N VAL A 141 -27.07 19.83 2.92
CA VAL A 141 -26.96 19.81 4.37
C VAL A 141 -28.24 20.39 4.95
N GLY A 142 -28.87 19.66 5.85
CA GLY A 142 -30.03 20.08 6.62
C GLY A 142 -29.63 20.51 8.02
N ILE A 143 -30.18 21.61 8.48
CA ILE A 143 -29.98 22.19 9.81
C ILE A 143 -31.31 22.09 10.54
N ALA A 144 -31.39 21.21 11.54
CA ALA A 144 -32.57 21.11 12.39
C ALA A 144 -32.42 22.07 13.58
N LEU A 145 -33.49 22.82 13.90
CA LEU A 145 -33.48 23.81 14.98
C LEU A 145 -34.15 23.26 16.25
N LEU A 146 -33.62 23.61 17.41
CA LEU A 146 -34.22 23.29 18.72
C LEU A 146 -35.55 24.01 18.93
N ARG A 147 -35.68 25.22 18.37
CA ARG A 147 -36.87 26.08 18.41
C ARG A 147 -36.88 26.93 17.15
N PRO A 148 -38.05 27.41 16.68
CA PRO A 148 -38.10 28.42 15.64
C PRO A 148 -37.28 29.64 16.09
N SER A 149 -36.18 29.91 15.40
CA SER A 149 -35.51 31.20 15.51
C SER A 149 -36.11 32.12 14.46
N GLY A 150 -36.24 33.41 14.78
CA GLY A 150 -36.67 34.41 13.82
C GLY A 150 -35.68 34.57 12.65
N PRO A 151 -35.47 35.78 12.13
CA PRO A 151 -34.59 36.00 10.97
C PRO A 151 -33.14 35.59 11.31
N THR A 152 -32.77 34.38 10.90
CA THR A 152 -31.49 33.74 11.26
C THR A 152 -30.65 33.57 10.01
N ARG A 153 -29.33 33.74 10.14
CA ARG A 153 -28.36 33.50 9.07
C ARG A 153 -27.35 32.47 9.55
N TYR A 154 -27.08 31.48 8.71
CA TYR A 154 -26.15 30.39 9.01
C TYR A 154 -24.83 30.63 8.30
N ILE A 155 -23.73 30.68 9.05
CA ILE A 155 -22.39 30.64 8.47
C ILE A 155 -21.99 29.17 8.41
N VAL A 156 -21.93 28.62 7.20
CA VAL A 156 -21.66 27.19 6.99
C VAL A 156 -20.22 27.01 6.54
N GLN A 157 -19.49 26.10 7.19
CA GLN A 157 -18.13 25.70 6.84
C GLN A 157 -18.06 24.18 6.80
N TRP A 158 -17.50 23.62 5.72
CA TRP A 158 -17.33 22.17 5.59
C TRP A 158 -15.91 21.78 5.19
N LYS A 159 -15.51 20.59 5.65
CA LYS A 159 -14.22 19.93 5.40
C LYS A 159 -14.49 18.42 5.31
N GLN A 160 -13.90 17.75 4.33
CA GLN A 160 -14.04 16.30 4.18
C GLN A 160 -12.84 15.57 4.81
N ARG A 161 -13.08 14.66 5.74
CA ARG A 161 -11.99 13.80 6.24
C ARG A 161 -11.78 12.64 5.29
N THR A 162 -10.62 12.56 4.64
CA THR A 162 -10.21 11.37 3.89
C THR A 162 -9.28 10.54 4.78
N THR A 163 -9.42 9.21 4.74
CA THR A 163 -8.64 8.29 5.59
C THR A 163 -7.18 8.14 5.15
N GLN A 164 -6.83 8.69 3.98
CA GLN A 164 -5.57 8.40 3.29
C GLN A 164 -4.62 9.61 3.19
N TYR A 165 -5.10 10.82 3.50
CA TYR A 165 -4.29 12.04 3.54
C TYR A 165 -4.61 12.86 4.78
N ASP A 166 -3.57 13.45 5.39
CA ASP A 166 -3.73 14.44 6.44
C ASP A 166 -4.50 15.65 5.87
N GLU A 167 -5.67 15.90 6.44
CA GLU A 167 -6.46 17.12 6.36
C GLU A 167 -6.66 17.75 4.96
N THR A 168 -7.77 17.44 4.28
CA THR A 168 -8.22 18.27 3.14
C THR A 168 -8.41 19.71 3.60
N GLN A 169 -8.08 20.71 2.80
CA GLN A 169 -8.31 22.12 3.16
C GLN A 169 -9.81 22.42 3.36
N TRP A 170 -10.15 23.48 4.10
CA TRP A 170 -11.53 23.96 4.21
C TRP A 170 -12.02 24.41 2.84
N ILE A 171 -13.21 23.94 2.42
CA ILE A 171 -13.58 23.97 1.01
C ILE A 171 -14.34 25.26 0.65
N THR A 172 -15.22 25.78 1.51
CA THR A 172 -15.81 27.14 1.35
C THR A 172 -16.52 27.58 2.65
N ALA A 173 -16.80 28.90 2.78
CA ALA A 173 -17.82 29.40 3.71
C ALA A 173 -18.88 30.23 2.98
N SER A 174 -20.15 29.97 3.28
CA SER A 174 -21.27 30.75 2.77
C SER A 174 -22.17 31.23 3.93
N ILE A 175 -22.93 32.31 3.66
CA ILE A 175 -23.98 32.81 4.57
C ILE A 175 -25.32 32.41 3.97
N GLU A 176 -26.00 31.48 4.63
CA GLU A 176 -27.24 30.89 4.13
C GLU A 176 -28.45 31.42 4.93
N PRO A 177 -29.53 31.84 4.25
CA PRO A 177 -30.78 32.19 4.91
C PRO A 177 -31.57 30.97 5.38
N ASP A 178 -31.35 29.83 4.73
CA ASP A 178 -32.19 28.64 4.87
C ASP A 178 -31.51 27.54 5.70
N THR A 179 -32.34 26.68 6.26
CA THR A 179 -31.94 25.46 6.98
C THR A 179 -31.53 24.33 6.04
N PHE A 180 -31.74 24.47 4.73
CA PHE A 180 -31.35 23.49 3.72
C PHE A 180 -30.31 24.12 2.79
N VAL A 181 -29.08 23.64 2.87
CA VAL A 181 -27.90 24.29 2.32
C VAL A 181 -27.24 23.39 1.29
N LYS A 182 -26.94 23.95 0.11
CA LYS A 182 -26.14 23.29 -0.92
C LYS A 182 -24.65 23.50 -0.61
N VAL A 183 -23.88 22.42 -0.59
CA VAL A 183 -22.42 22.42 -0.42
C VAL A 183 -21.76 21.77 -1.64
N GLN A 184 -20.62 22.30 -2.08
CA GLN A 184 -19.92 21.81 -3.27
C GLN A 184 -18.47 21.39 -2.92
N GLY A 185 -17.81 20.68 -3.84
CA GLY A 185 -16.40 20.30 -3.69
C GLY A 185 -16.16 19.07 -2.82
N LEU A 186 -17.15 18.19 -2.63
CA LEU A 186 -16.93 16.91 -1.94
C LEU A 186 -16.29 15.88 -2.90
N MET A 187 -15.33 15.10 -2.42
CA MET A 187 -14.74 13.98 -3.16
C MET A 187 -15.61 12.72 -3.01
N PRO A 188 -15.87 11.96 -4.08
CA PRO A 188 -16.62 10.71 -3.99
C PRO A 188 -15.83 9.68 -3.17
N ALA A 189 -16.36 9.29 -2.01
CA ALA A 189 -15.73 8.31 -1.14
C ALA A 189 -16.33 6.92 -1.38
N VAL A 190 -15.63 6.03 -2.08
CA VAL A 190 -15.90 4.59 -1.94
C VAL A 190 -14.62 3.76 -2.13
N PRO A 191 -13.86 3.43 -1.06
CA PRO A 191 -12.99 2.27 -1.09
C PRO A 191 -13.85 1.00 -1.07
N LEU A 192 -13.75 0.16 -2.09
CA LEU A 192 -14.30 -1.20 -2.09
C LEU A 192 -13.54 -2.05 -1.06
N THR A 193 -14.25 -2.75 -0.18
CA THR A 193 -13.66 -3.73 0.72
C THR A 193 -14.04 -5.14 0.29
N THR A 194 -13.07 -6.05 0.30
CA THR A 194 -13.26 -7.46 -0.09
C THR A 194 -12.82 -8.36 1.06
N LYS A 195 -13.66 -9.35 1.37
CA LYS A 195 -13.37 -10.37 2.40
C LYS A 195 -13.58 -11.74 1.77
N ASN A 196 -12.58 -12.61 1.85
CA ASN A 196 -12.71 -13.97 1.32
C ASN A 196 -13.42 -14.88 2.33
N GLY A 197 -14.13 -15.88 1.83
CA GLY A 197 -14.78 -16.92 2.64
C GLY A 197 -14.94 -18.23 1.89
N TYR A 198 -15.27 -19.30 2.62
CA TYR A 198 -15.58 -20.60 2.03
C TYR A 198 -16.91 -21.12 2.55
N ASN A 199 -17.68 -21.73 1.66
CA ASN A 199 -18.94 -22.39 1.97
C ASN A 199 -19.00 -23.71 1.21
N SER A 200 -19.39 -24.81 1.87
CA SER A 200 -19.41 -26.15 1.27
C SER A 200 -20.29 -26.26 0.01
N ASP A 201 -21.37 -25.48 -0.07
CA ASP A 201 -22.30 -25.49 -1.20
C ASP A 201 -21.90 -24.50 -2.30
N ARG A 202 -21.28 -23.38 -1.92
CA ARG A 202 -20.95 -22.25 -2.83
C ARG A 202 -19.47 -22.15 -3.20
N GLY A 203 -18.64 -23.05 -2.68
CA GLY A 203 -17.18 -23.07 -2.90
C GLY A 203 -16.45 -21.88 -2.27
N VAL A 204 -15.36 -21.45 -2.91
CA VAL A 204 -14.65 -20.23 -2.53
C VAL A 204 -15.52 -19.03 -2.90
N THR A 205 -15.64 -18.10 -1.97
CA THR A 205 -16.48 -16.92 -2.10
C THR A 205 -15.69 -15.65 -1.79
N ALA A 206 -16.07 -14.54 -2.42
CA ALA A 206 -15.63 -13.21 -2.03
C ALA A 206 -16.85 -12.36 -1.67
N HIS A 207 -16.84 -11.82 -0.45
CA HIS A 207 -17.82 -10.87 0.03
C HIS A 207 -17.31 -9.46 -0.28
N VAL A 208 -18.01 -8.76 -1.16
CA VAL A 208 -17.72 -7.40 -1.59
C VAL A 208 -18.63 -6.46 -0.81
N GLU A 209 -18.05 -5.51 -0.09
CA GLU A 209 -18.77 -4.56 0.75
C GLU A 209 -18.28 -3.14 0.43
N TRP A 210 -19.23 -2.23 0.28
CA TRP A 210 -18.95 -0.82 0.06
C TRP A 210 -19.88 0.05 0.91
N PRO A 211 -19.39 1.19 1.43
CA PRO A 211 -20.24 2.11 2.17
C PRO A 211 -21.39 2.58 1.28
N ARG A 212 -22.61 2.27 1.70
CA ARG A 212 -23.84 2.76 1.06
C ARG A 212 -24.50 3.82 1.92
N THR A 213 -25.06 4.82 1.25
CA THR A 213 -26.04 5.75 1.80
C THR A 213 -27.43 5.40 1.25
N ALA A 214 -28.49 5.89 1.90
CA ALA A 214 -29.87 5.64 1.48
C ALA A 214 -30.23 6.23 0.09
N GLN A 215 -29.28 6.88 -0.60
CA GLN A 215 -29.47 7.51 -1.90
C GLN A 215 -28.66 6.86 -3.03
N ASP A 216 -27.87 5.82 -2.74
CA ASP A 216 -27.14 5.13 -3.79
C ASP A 216 -28.08 4.29 -4.66
N SER A 217 -27.70 4.11 -5.94
CA SER A 217 -28.48 3.31 -6.89
C SER A 217 -28.79 1.92 -6.33
N CYS A 218 -29.97 1.39 -6.64
CA CYS A 218 -30.31 -0.01 -6.34
C CYS A 218 -29.77 -0.98 -7.39
N TYR A 219 -29.28 -0.47 -8.52
CA TYR A 219 -28.82 -1.26 -9.66
C TYR A 219 -27.32 -1.06 -9.84
N TYR A 220 -26.59 -2.17 -9.88
CA TYR A 220 -25.16 -2.19 -10.05
C TYR A 220 -24.77 -3.19 -11.12
N LYS A 221 -23.67 -2.89 -11.80
CA LYS A 221 -22.99 -3.82 -12.69
C LYS A 221 -21.66 -4.22 -12.06
N VAL A 222 -21.52 -5.52 -11.83
CA VAL A 222 -20.30 -6.12 -11.32
C VAL A 222 -19.59 -6.86 -12.44
N LEU A 223 -18.32 -6.55 -12.65
CA LEU A 223 -17.43 -7.25 -13.56
C LEU A 223 -16.33 -7.88 -12.72
N LEU A 224 -16.23 -9.19 -12.76
CA LEU A 224 -15.16 -9.96 -12.13
C LEU A 224 -14.33 -10.59 -13.23
N SER A 225 -13.01 -10.38 -13.20
CA SER A 225 -12.10 -10.98 -14.17
C SER A 225 -10.88 -11.58 -13.50
N ASN A 226 -10.44 -12.74 -13.98
CA ASN A 226 -9.10 -13.28 -13.74
C ASN A 226 -8.37 -13.40 -15.09
N SER A 227 -7.23 -14.10 -15.12
CA SER A 227 -6.44 -14.29 -16.35
C SER A 227 -7.13 -15.14 -17.43
N SER A 228 -8.12 -15.96 -17.06
CA SER A 228 -8.75 -16.96 -17.93
C SER A 228 -10.23 -16.68 -18.25
N THR A 229 -10.91 -15.90 -17.41
CA THR A 229 -12.36 -15.75 -17.41
C THR A 229 -12.77 -14.32 -17.03
N GLN A 230 -13.87 -13.87 -17.61
CA GLN A 230 -14.53 -12.62 -17.26
C GLN A 230 -16.03 -12.88 -17.08
N ILE A 231 -16.55 -12.46 -15.93
CA ILE A 231 -17.93 -12.64 -15.52
C ILE A 231 -18.53 -11.25 -15.31
N ALA A 232 -19.58 -10.95 -16.06
CA ALA A 232 -20.40 -9.76 -15.87
C ALA A 232 -21.73 -10.15 -15.23
N ARG A 233 -22.14 -9.42 -14.19
CA ARG A 233 -23.43 -9.61 -13.53
C ARG A 233 -24.07 -8.27 -13.22
N ASP A 234 -25.33 -8.16 -13.59
CA ASP A 234 -26.17 -7.06 -13.14
C ASP A 234 -26.82 -7.49 -11.81
N ILE A 235 -26.71 -6.62 -10.82
CA ILE A 235 -27.10 -6.88 -9.44
C ILE A 235 -28.11 -5.83 -9.05
N THR A 236 -29.29 -6.28 -8.65
CA THR A 236 -30.26 -5.44 -7.96
C THR A 236 -30.10 -5.71 -6.48
N LEU A 237 -29.64 -4.71 -5.74
CA LEU A 237 -29.54 -4.84 -4.29
C LEU A 237 -30.90 -4.55 -3.66
N ASP A 238 -31.23 -5.36 -2.67
CA ASP A 238 -32.26 -5.05 -1.70
C ASP A 238 -31.70 -4.00 -0.71
N SER A 239 -31.98 -4.07 0.59
CA SER A 239 -31.37 -3.15 1.57
C SER A 239 -29.91 -3.49 1.91
N SER A 240 -29.32 -4.53 1.30
CA SER A 240 -27.95 -4.97 1.59
C SER A 240 -26.88 -4.01 1.08
N THR A 241 -25.77 -3.92 1.81
CA THR A 241 -24.58 -3.11 1.49
C THR A 241 -23.43 -3.96 0.94
N SER A 242 -23.74 -5.18 0.51
CA SER A 242 -22.73 -6.14 0.10
C SER A 242 -23.29 -7.18 -0.85
N VAL A 243 -22.38 -7.85 -1.56
CA VAL A 243 -22.70 -8.99 -2.41
C VAL A 243 -21.67 -10.10 -2.27
N VAL A 244 -22.13 -11.35 -2.36
CA VAL A 244 -21.27 -12.54 -2.34
C VAL A 244 -21.06 -13.02 -3.77
N LEU A 245 -19.80 -13.15 -4.18
CA LEU A 245 -19.38 -13.75 -5.44
C LEU A 245 -18.97 -15.21 -5.16
N PRO A 246 -19.76 -16.21 -5.59
CA PRO A 246 -19.48 -17.62 -5.32
C PRO A 246 -18.67 -18.30 -6.42
N HIS A 247 -18.24 -19.54 -6.15
CA HIS A 247 -17.56 -20.44 -7.08
C HIS A 247 -16.28 -19.86 -7.68
N LEU A 248 -15.51 -19.15 -6.87
CA LEU A 248 -14.19 -18.68 -7.27
C LEU A 248 -13.19 -19.84 -7.25
N GLU A 249 -12.17 -19.75 -8.09
CA GLU A 249 -11.00 -20.63 -8.05
C GLU A 249 -10.13 -20.32 -6.82
N PHE A 250 -9.50 -21.33 -6.24
CA PHE A 250 -8.57 -21.17 -5.12
C PHE A 250 -7.29 -20.46 -5.57
N ASP A 251 -6.68 -19.70 -4.64
CA ASP A 251 -5.37 -19.03 -4.80
C ASP A 251 -5.20 -18.24 -6.11
N THR A 252 -6.27 -17.61 -6.58
CA THR A 252 -6.31 -16.93 -7.89
C THR A 252 -6.49 -15.42 -7.70
N ASP A 253 -5.77 -14.64 -8.50
CA ASP A 253 -5.89 -13.18 -8.52
C ASP A 253 -7.10 -12.75 -9.36
N TYR A 254 -7.97 -11.96 -8.74
CA TYR A 254 -9.15 -11.40 -9.37
C TYR A 254 -9.09 -9.87 -9.38
N SER A 255 -9.56 -9.29 -10.48
CA SER A 255 -9.90 -7.88 -10.59
C SER A 255 -11.42 -7.74 -10.59
N LEU A 256 -11.93 -6.93 -9.67
CA LEU A 256 -13.33 -6.64 -9.50
C LEU A 256 -13.59 -5.20 -9.87
N ILE A 257 -14.62 -4.96 -10.68
CA ILE A 257 -15.09 -3.63 -11.07
C ILE A 257 -16.58 -3.53 -10.73
N LEU A 258 -16.95 -2.45 -10.04
CA LEU A 258 -18.32 -2.13 -9.65
C LEU A 258 -18.71 -0.77 -10.25
N ALA A 259 -19.83 -0.71 -10.95
CA ALA A 259 -20.42 0.55 -11.42
C ALA A 259 -21.89 0.63 -11.01
N ALA A 260 -22.33 1.78 -10.50
CA ALA A 260 -23.74 2.05 -10.31
C ALA A 260 -24.39 2.31 -11.66
N VAL A 261 -25.61 1.82 -11.84
CA VAL A 261 -26.38 1.95 -13.08
C VAL A 261 -27.73 2.60 -12.77
N SER A 262 -28.25 3.41 -13.68
CA SER A 262 -29.61 3.94 -13.58
C SER A 262 -30.67 2.83 -13.68
N ALA A 263 -31.89 3.12 -13.23
CA ALA A 263 -32.99 2.15 -13.23
C ALA A 263 -33.39 1.66 -14.64
N ASP A 264 -33.18 2.49 -15.66
CA ASP A 264 -33.37 2.18 -17.08
C ASP A 264 -32.14 1.52 -17.73
N GLN A 265 -31.05 1.32 -16.98
CA GLN A 265 -29.78 0.72 -17.39
C GLN A 265 -29.01 1.47 -18.49
N LEU A 266 -29.42 2.69 -18.83
CA LEU A 266 -28.83 3.46 -19.93
C LEU A 266 -27.61 4.29 -19.50
N GLN A 267 -27.50 4.63 -18.22
CA GLN A 267 -26.41 5.45 -17.68
C GLN A 267 -25.66 4.69 -16.58
N SER A 268 -24.33 4.74 -16.64
CA SER A 268 -23.45 4.12 -15.65
C SER A 268 -22.52 5.15 -15.03
N SER A 269 -22.30 5.05 -13.72
CA SER A 269 -21.27 5.82 -13.02
C SER A 269 -19.87 5.41 -13.49
N LYS A 270 -18.86 6.22 -13.12
CA LYS A 270 -17.46 5.81 -13.24
C LYS A 270 -17.24 4.53 -12.43
N PRO A 271 -16.63 3.48 -13.03
CA PRO A 271 -16.42 2.22 -12.34
C PRO A 271 -15.36 2.35 -11.25
N VAL A 272 -15.59 1.67 -10.12
CA VAL A 272 -14.62 1.52 -9.04
C VAL A 272 -14.01 0.12 -9.15
N SER A 273 -12.69 0.00 -9.07
CA SER A 273 -12.01 -1.29 -9.16
C SER A 273 -11.20 -1.64 -7.92
N VAL A 274 -11.13 -2.94 -7.61
CA VAL A 274 -10.29 -3.49 -6.55
C VAL A 274 -9.72 -4.83 -7.01
N ASN A 275 -8.46 -5.08 -6.67
CA ASN A 275 -7.82 -6.36 -6.92
C ASN A 275 -7.73 -7.13 -5.60
N PHE A 276 -8.03 -8.42 -5.63
CA PHE A 276 -7.89 -9.29 -4.46
C PHE A 276 -7.48 -10.70 -4.90
N LYS A 277 -6.82 -11.43 -4.00
CA LYS A 277 -6.48 -12.83 -4.18
C LYS A 277 -7.47 -13.69 -3.41
N SER A 278 -8.04 -14.72 -4.04
CA SER A 278 -8.99 -15.63 -3.38
C SER A 278 -8.30 -16.52 -2.34
N LEU A 279 -9.09 -17.18 -1.48
CA LEU A 279 -8.55 -18.07 -0.45
C LEU A 279 -7.68 -19.18 -1.06
N PRO A 280 -6.52 -19.50 -0.47
CA PRO A 280 -5.77 -20.67 -0.87
C PRO A 280 -6.41 -21.93 -0.29
N CYS A 281 -6.30 -23.05 -1.00
CA CYS A 281 -6.97 -24.27 -0.55
C CYS A 281 -6.50 -24.75 0.83
N ARG A 282 -5.22 -24.56 1.15
CA ARG A 282 -4.63 -24.93 2.45
C ARG A 282 -5.33 -24.29 3.65
N ASP A 283 -5.95 -23.12 3.46
CA ASP A 283 -6.64 -22.39 4.55
C ASP A 283 -8.05 -22.93 4.79
N VAL A 284 -8.62 -23.67 3.83
CA VAL A 284 -9.97 -24.22 3.90
C VAL A 284 -9.95 -25.70 4.30
N HIS A 285 -9.19 -26.51 3.55
CA HIS A 285 -9.18 -27.95 3.74
C HIS A 285 -7.92 -28.46 4.46
N GLY A 286 -7.02 -27.55 4.82
CA GLY A 286 -5.75 -27.91 5.42
C GLY A 286 -4.76 -28.52 4.43
N LYS A 287 -3.60 -28.85 4.97
CA LYS A 287 -2.53 -29.55 4.25
C LYS A 287 -2.93 -31.02 4.03
N GLY A 288 -2.92 -31.48 2.78
CA GLY A 288 -3.21 -32.88 2.45
C GLY A 288 -4.66 -33.22 2.14
N SER A 289 -5.50 -32.23 1.86
CA SER A 289 -6.87 -32.47 1.40
C SER A 289 -6.93 -33.19 0.06
N LEU A 290 -7.74 -34.24 -0.04
CA LEU A 290 -8.04 -34.93 -1.30
C LEU A 290 -8.89 -34.08 -2.27
N LEU A 291 -9.49 -32.98 -1.80
CA LEU A 291 -10.32 -32.12 -2.63
C LEU A 291 -9.49 -31.17 -3.50
N CYS A 292 -8.24 -30.90 -3.13
CA CYS A 292 -7.36 -29.97 -3.83
C CYS A 292 -6.10 -30.64 -4.34
N ALA A 293 -5.42 -30.01 -5.30
CA ALA A 293 -4.12 -30.49 -5.76
C ALA A 293 -3.16 -30.66 -4.57
N PRO A 294 -2.36 -31.75 -4.54
CA PRO A 294 -1.41 -31.96 -3.46
C PRO A 294 -0.36 -30.85 -3.43
N ASP A 295 0.04 -30.45 -2.23
CA ASP A 295 1.17 -29.53 -2.05
C ASP A 295 2.49 -30.31 -2.18
N PRO A 296 3.56 -29.70 -2.73
CA PRO A 296 4.89 -30.30 -2.70
C PRO A 296 5.41 -30.35 -1.26
N VAL A 297 6.31 -31.30 -0.99
CA VAL A 297 7.00 -31.38 0.31
C VAL A 297 7.77 -30.09 0.63
N SER A 298 7.90 -29.75 1.91
CA SER A 298 8.70 -28.61 2.35
C SER A 298 10.02 -29.06 2.96
N ASP A 299 10.97 -28.15 3.12
CA ASP A 299 12.25 -28.39 3.80
C ASP A 299 13.05 -29.56 3.22
N LEU A 300 13.03 -29.71 1.88
CA LEU A 300 13.81 -30.72 1.17
C LEU A 300 15.31 -30.42 1.32
N ALA A 301 16.02 -31.25 2.08
CA ALA A 301 17.43 -31.10 2.37
C ALA A 301 18.20 -32.39 2.08
N ILE A 302 19.44 -32.24 1.60
CA ILE A 302 20.32 -33.36 1.24
C ILE A 302 21.64 -33.21 1.99
N VAL A 303 22.01 -34.25 2.72
CA VAL A 303 23.31 -34.35 3.38
C VAL A 303 24.11 -35.46 2.73
N VAL A 304 25.20 -35.09 2.05
CA VAL A 304 26.09 -36.04 1.37
C VAL A 304 27.12 -36.54 2.36
N ARG A 305 27.18 -37.86 2.55
CA ARG A 305 28.17 -38.53 3.39
C ARG A 305 29.48 -38.76 2.61
N PRO A 306 30.63 -38.94 3.30
CA PRO A 306 31.93 -39.13 2.64
C PRO A 306 32.03 -40.36 1.73
N ASN A 307 31.13 -41.32 1.89
CA ASN A 307 31.04 -42.53 1.07
C ASN A 307 30.26 -42.33 -0.24
N GLY A 308 29.79 -41.11 -0.55
CA GLY A 308 28.97 -40.80 -1.72
C GLY A 308 27.48 -41.03 -1.53
N THR A 309 27.04 -41.50 -0.34
CA THR A 309 25.62 -41.68 -0.04
C THR A 309 24.98 -40.36 0.39
N GLY A 310 23.89 -39.97 -0.26
CA GLY A 310 23.05 -38.83 0.12
C GLY A 310 21.92 -39.26 1.05
N LEU A 311 21.83 -38.63 2.22
CA LEU A 311 20.62 -38.68 3.04
C LEU A 311 19.71 -37.52 2.64
N ILE A 312 18.58 -37.86 2.03
CA ILE A 312 17.53 -36.91 1.64
C ILE A 312 16.52 -36.87 2.77
N SER A 313 16.17 -35.68 3.24
CA SER A 313 15.19 -35.46 4.30
C SER A 313 14.19 -34.39 3.88
N TRP A 314 12.93 -34.51 4.32
CA TRP A 314 11.86 -33.57 3.98
C TRP A 314 10.81 -33.52 5.09
N LYS A 315 10.00 -32.46 5.05
CA LYS A 315 8.78 -32.34 5.84
C LYS A 315 7.56 -32.70 4.97
N PRO A 316 6.75 -33.69 5.38
CA PRO A 316 5.54 -34.09 4.67
C PRO A 316 4.59 -32.91 4.41
N SER A 317 4.00 -32.86 3.22
CA SER A 317 2.97 -31.88 2.86
C SER A 317 1.58 -32.24 3.37
N ALA A 318 1.41 -33.45 3.91
CA ALA A 318 0.14 -34.00 4.40
C ALA A 318 0.43 -35.09 5.45
N ASP A 319 -0.60 -35.49 6.20
CA ASP A 319 -0.53 -36.68 7.04
C ASP A 319 -0.26 -37.93 6.19
N ALA A 320 0.50 -38.88 6.75
CA ALA A 320 0.88 -40.11 6.06
C ALA A 320 -0.32 -40.95 5.58
N GLN A 321 -1.51 -40.75 6.16
CA GLN A 321 -2.75 -41.39 5.72
C GLN A 321 -3.30 -40.81 4.41
N ASN A 322 -2.94 -39.57 4.05
CA ASN A 322 -3.39 -38.88 2.84
C ASN A 322 -2.35 -38.91 1.71
N ILE A 323 -1.24 -39.62 1.92
CA ILE A 323 -0.15 -39.79 0.95
C ILE A 323 -0.08 -41.26 0.57
N LEU A 324 -0.06 -41.54 -0.73
CA LEU A 324 0.05 -42.90 -1.24
C LEU A 324 1.49 -43.42 -1.10
N PHE A 325 2.45 -42.70 -1.66
CA PHE A 325 3.90 -42.90 -1.48
C PHE A 325 4.68 -41.68 -1.98
N TYR A 326 5.98 -41.64 -1.68
CA TYR A 326 6.91 -40.69 -2.25
C TYR A 326 7.78 -41.35 -3.31
N GLN A 327 8.22 -40.58 -4.29
CA GLN A 327 9.14 -41.01 -5.32
C GLN A 327 10.31 -40.03 -5.41
N VAL A 328 11.50 -40.51 -5.08
CA VAL A 328 12.75 -39.77 -5.22
C VAL A 328 13.29 -40.05 -6.62
N VAL A 329 13.43 -39.02 -7.44
CA VAL A 329 14.07 -39.09 -8.75
C VAL A 329 15.37 -38.30 -8.72
N PHE A 330 16.49 -38.91 -9.11
CA PHE A 330 17.78 -38.23 -9.13
C PHE A 330 18.62 -38.57 -10.35
N TYR A 331 19.40 -37.60 -10.81
CA TYR A 331 20.32 -37.73 -11.95
C TYR A 331 21.37 -36.63 -11.95
N ALA A 332 22.53 -36.90 -12.55
CA ALA A 332 23.57 -35.91 -12.77
C ALA A 332 23.32 -35.07 -14.02
N LEU A 333 23.74 -33.80 -13.99
CA LEU A 333 23.66 -32.89 -15.14
C LEU A 333 24.78 -33.10 -16.17
N SER A 334 25.93 -33.62 -15.72
CA SER A 334 27.08 -33.95 -16.58
C SER A 334 27.31 -35.45 -16.64
N ASN A 335 27.87 -35.92 -17.75
CA ASN A 335 28.28 -37.32 -17.96
C ASN A 335 29.78 -37.54 -17.74
N GLU A 336 30.49 -36.51 -17.26
CA GLU A 336 31.92 -36.59 -16.99
C GLU A 336 32.20 -37.34 -15.67
N PHE A 337 33.44 -37.80 -15.45
CA PHE A 337 33.88 -38.35 -14.16
C PHE A 337 33.03 -39.50 -13.56
N GLY A 338 32.33 -40.27 -14.41
CA GLY A 338 31.46 -41.36 -13.98
C GLY A 338 30.13 -40.91 -13.36
N CYS A 339 29.74 -39.66 -13.59
CA CYS A 339 28.46 -39.12 -13.18
C CYS A 339 27.30 -39.78 -13.96
N GLN A 340 26.23 -40.13 -13.25
CA GLN A 340 25.13 -40.87 -13.85
C GLN A 340 24.00 -39.94 -14.31
N THR A 341 23.94 -39.69 -15.61
CA THR A 341 22.91 -38.81 -16.24
C THR A 341 21.55 -39.47 -16.40
N ARG A 342 21.49 -40.81 -16.31
CA ARG A 342 20.23 -41.55 -16.37
C ARG A 342 19.43 -41.32 -15.08
N LYS A 343 18.14 -40.98 -15.24
CA LYS A 343 17.20 -40.83 -14.11
C LYS A 343 17.06 -42.15 -13.36
N GLU A 344 17.46 -42.12 -12.09
CA GLU A 344 17.20 -43.17 -11.12
C GLU A 344 15.97 -42.82 -10.29
N THR A 345 15.28 -43.83 -9.79
CA THR A 345 14.01 -43.64 -9.09
C THR A 345 13.90 -44.60 -7.91
N VAL A 346 13.57 -44.05 -6.75
CA VAL A 346 13.39 -44.80 -5.50
C VAL A 346 12.01 -44.47 -4.94
N ASN A 347 11.16 -45.48 -4.81
CA ASN A 347 9.86 -45.33 -4.17
C ASN A 347 10.01 -45.50 -2.65
N VAL A 348 9.41 -44.59 -1.89
CA VAL A 348 9.55 -44.48 -0.45
C VAL A 348 8.15 -44.45 0.18
N ARG A 349 7.98 -45.12 1.33
CA ARG A 349 6.68 -45.22 2.01
C ARG A 349 6.19 -43.86 2.50
N ALA A 350 4.87 -43.67 2.53
CA ALA A 350 4.21 -42.44 2.98
C ALA A 350 4.58 -41.98 4.40
N ALA A 351 4.91 -42.90 5.31
CA ALA A 351 5.30 -42.57 6.69
C ALA A 351 6.78 -42.13 6.83
N ALA A 352 7.58 -42.24 5.78
CA ALA A 352 8.99 -41.86 5.83
C ALA A 352 9.16 -40.36 5.61
N THR A 353 10.11 -39.77 6.33
CA THR A 353 10.54 -38.37 6.17
C THR A 353 11.98 -38.27 5.66
N GLN A 354 12.59 -39.40 5.34
CA GLN A 354 13.95 -39.48 4.84
C GLN A 354 14.17 -40.71 3.95
N ALA A 355 15.14 -40.63 3.05
CA ALA A 355 15.58 -41.70 2.17
C ALA A 355 17.09 -41.59 1.91
N GLU A 356 17.74 -42.74 1.71
CA GLU A 356 19.15 -42.80 1.33
C GLU A 356 19.28 -43.17 -0.14
N VAL A 357 20.12 -42.43 -0.87
CA VAL A 357 20.45 -42.68 -2.26
C VAL A 357 21.97 -42.67 -2.44
N ASN A 358 22.46 -43.37 -3.46
CA ASN A 358 23.89 -43.40 -3.75
C ASN A 358 24.20 -42.50 -4.95
N PHE A 359 25.07 -41.51 -4.78
CA PHE A 359 25.51 -40.65 -5.86
C PHE A 359 26.79 -41.20 -6.48
N SER A 360 26.72 -41.65 -7.73
CA SER A 360 27.86 -42.17 -8.48
C SER A 360 28.72 -41.05 -9.05
N GLY A 361 30.03 -41.29 -9.17
CA GLY A 361 30.97 -40.34 -9.78
C GLY A 361 31.59 -39.36 -8.79
N ARG A 362 32.41 -38.43 -9.31
CA ARG A 362 33.12 -37.40 -8.54
C ARG A 362 32.85 -36.04 -9.16
N GLN A 363 32.71 -34.99 -8.35
CA GLN A 363 32.46 -33.62 -8.83
C GLN A 363 31.18 -33.52 -9.69
N CYS A 364 30.17 -34.31 -9.34
CA CYS A 364 28.91 -34.34 -10.07
C CYS A 364 27.91 -33.36 -9.45
N GLU A 365 27.26 -32.54 -10.27
CA GLU A 365 26.06 -31.82 -9.86
C GLU A 365 24.84 -32.72 -10.12
N TYR A 366 24.16 -33.10 -9.03
CA TYR A 366 22.95 -33.91 -9.05
C TYR A 366 21.71 -33.05 -8.86
N VAL A 367 20.68 -33.32 -9.66
CA VAL A 367 19.33 -32.87 -9.43
C VAL A 367 18.59 -33.96 -8.68
N VAL A 368 17.96 -33.61 -7.57
CA VAL A 368 17.11 -34.50 -6.79
C VAL A 368 15.72 -33.89 -6.72
N ARG A 369 14.77 -34.62 -7.30
CA ARG A 369 13.35 -34.26 -7.34
C ARG A 369 12.58 -35.25 -6.47
N LEU A 370 11.92 -34.75 -5.44
CA LEU A 370 11.04 -35.54 -4.58
C LEU A 370 9.59 -35.28 -4.99
N ILE A 371 8.90 -36.35 -5.39
CA ILE A 371 7.50 -36.31 -5.83
C ILE A 371 6.64 -36.99 -4.76
N ASN A 372 5.56 -36.34 -4.31
CA ASN A 372 4.56 -36.94 -3.43
C ASN A 372 3.27 -37.21 -4.21
N TYR A 373 2.71 -38.40 -4.01
CA TYR A 373 1.43 -38.79 -4.61
C TYR A 373 0.35 -38.84 -3.53
N ASP A 374 -0.81 -38.24 -3.80
CA ASP A 374 -1.99 -38.39 -2.94
C ASP A 374 -2.69 -39.74 -3.16
N LEU A 375 -3.72 -40.02 -2.36
CA LEU A 375 -4.46 -41.30 -2.43
C LEU A 375 -5.17 -41.55 -3.77
N ILE A 376 -5.38 -40.52 -4.59
CA ILE A 376 -6.01 -40.63 -5.91
C ILE A 376 -4.99 -40.54 -7.06
N GLY A 377 -3.69 -40.50 -6.75
CA GLY A 377 -2.60 -40.58 -7.70
C GLY A 377 -2.18 -39.26 -8.34
N ARG A 378 -2.63 -38.11 -7.83
CA ARG A 378 -2.12 -36.79 -8.28
C ARG A 378 -0.77 -36.52 -7.64
N ASP A 379 0.11 -35.82 -8.35
CA ASP A 379 1.48 -35.58 -7.93
C ASP A 379 1.80 -34.11 -7.65
N ALA A 380 2.74 -33.90 -6.73
CA ALA A 380 3.40 -32.61 -6.52
C ALA A 380 4.89 -32.85 -6.28
N ALA A 381 5.74 -31.89 -6.64
CA ALA A 381 7.18 -32.10 -6.63
C ALA A 381 7.97 -30.92 -6.06
N ALA A 382 9.00 -31.23 -5.28
CA ALA A 382 10.05 -30.29 -4.89
C ALA A 382 11.38 -30.74 -5.50
N GLU A 383 12.23 -29.78 -5.86
CA GLU A 383 13.53 -30.04 -6.48
C GLU A 383 14.64 -29.28 -5.76
N VAL A 384 15.78 -29.94 -5.58
CA VAL A 384 17.01 -29.33 -5.06
C VAL A 384 18.20 -29.87 -5.84
N ARG A 385 19.26 -29.05 -5.91
CA ARG A 385 20.52 -29.43 -6.55
C ARG A 385 21.61 -29.59 -5.50
N VAL A 386 22.47 -30.58 -5.70
CA VAL A 386 23.60 -30.85 -4.80
C VAL A 386 24.86 -31.11 -5.62
N LEU A 387 25.95 -30.45 -5.26
CA LEU A 387 27.26 -30.71 -5.81
C LEU A 387 27.98 -31.73 -4.93
N ILE A 388 28.42 -32.84 -5.54
CA ILE A 388 29.20 -33.86 -4.84
C ILE A 388 30.66 -33.42 -4.87
N ASP A 389 31.11 -32.83 -3.76
CA ASP A 389 32.51 -32.48 -3.61
C ASP A 389 33.40 -33.73 -3.70
N PRO A 390 34.60 -33.62 -4.28
CA PRO A 390 35.55 -34.71 -4.24
C PRO A 390 35.91 -34.90 -2.76
N SER A 391 35.48 -36.02 -2.18
CA SER A 391 36.10 -36.51 -0.97
C SER A 391 37.56 -36.81 -1.33
N LEU A 392 38.42 -35.80 -1.22
CA LEU A 392 39.86 -36.03 -1.15
C LEU A 392 40.01 -36.94 0.07
N PRO A 393 40.44 -38.21 -0.08
CA PRO A 393 41.01 -38.86 1.08
C PRO A 393 42.11 -37.90 1.54
N ILE A 394 42.06 -37.47 2.79
CA ILE A 394 43.14 -36.71 3.40
C ILE A 394 44.36 -37.64 3.33
N ARG A 395 45.08 -37.57 2.22
CA ARG A 395 46.32 -38.29 1.98
C ARG A 395 47.36 -37.55 2.80
N PHE A 396 47.56 -38.01 4.04
CA PHE A 396 48.73 -37.63 4.84
C PHE A 396 50.06 -38.04 4.16
N ASP A 397 50.03 -38.73 3.01
CA ASP A 397 51.20 -39.12 2.20
C ASP A 397 52.07 -37.93 1.73
N PHE A 398 51.54 -36.71 1.66
CA PHE A 398 52.36 -35.54 1.32
C PHE A 398 53.23 -35.04 2.48
N ALA A 399 52.85 -35.30 3.73
CA ALA A 399 53.61 -34.87 4.90
C ALA A 399 54.77 -35.84 5.27
N LEU A 400 54.74 -37.06 4.74
CA LEU A 400 55.73 -38.12 5.01
C LEU A 400 56.49 -38.55 3.76
N HIS A 401 56.62 -37.68 2.75
CA HIS A 401 57.60 -37.94 1.69
C HIS A 401 59.01 -37.93 2.32
N PRO A 402 59.75 -39.04 2.26
CA PRO A 402 61.05 -39.15 2.92
C PRO A 402 62.02 -38.07 2.44
N GLU A 403 61.87 -37.59 1.20
CA GLU A 403 62.67 -36.49 0.66
C GLU A 403 62.43 -35.15 1.36
N LEU A 404 61.17 -34.81 1.69
CA LEU A 404 60.86 -33.55 2.39
C LEU A 404 61.30 -33.58 3.85
N VAL A 405 61.18 -34.74 4.51
CA VAL A 405 61.70 -34.95 5.87
C VAL A 405 63.24 -34.90 5.87
N LEU A 406 63.89 -35.44 4.83
CA LEU A 406 65.34 -35.36 4.68
C LEU A 406 65.81 -33.91 4.47
N ILE A 407 65.12 -33.14 3.62
CA ILE A 407 65.43 -31.72 3.39
C ILE A 407 65.26 -30.91 4.68
N ALA A 408 64.15 -31.11 5.41
CA ALA A 408 63.91 -30.43 6.68
C ALA A 408 64.98 -30.79 7.73
N ALA A 409 65.37 -32.06 7.83
CA ALA A 409 66.46 -32.51 8.70
C ALA A 409 67.81 -31.91 8.29
N CYS A 410 68.12 -31.86 6.99
CA CYS A 410 69.35 -31.24 6.49
C CYS A 410 69.42 -29.74 6.80
N VAL A 411 68.31 -29.01 6.62
CA VAL A 411 68.23 -27.57 6.93
C VAL A 411 68.40 -27.32 8.43
N LEU A 412 67.80 -28.16 9.28
CA LEU A 412 67.96 -28.05 10.72
C LEU A 412 69.36 -28.43 11.21
N LEU A 413 70.02 -29.42 10.60
CA LEU A 413 71.34 -29.91 11.03
C LEU A 413 72.51 -29.08 10.49
N LEU A 414 72.38 -28.44 9.33
CA LEU A 414 73.38 -27.55 8.72
C LEU A 414 73.92 -26.47 9.68
N PRO A 415 73.10 -25.68 10.40
CA PRO A 415 73.61 -24.67 11.32
C PRO A 415 74.38 -25.27 12.51
N PHE A 416 73.99 -26.45 13.00
CA PHE A 416 74.72 -27.15 14.06
C PHE A 416 76.08 -27.64 13.58
N VAL A 417 76.16 -28.20 12.37
CA VAL A 417 77.43 -28.61 11.76
C VAL A 417 78.34 -27.39 11.51
N CYS A 418 77.79 -26.29 11.00
CA CYS A 418 78.54 -25.03 10.83
C CYS A 418 79.06 -24.47 12.15
N LEU A 419 78.27 -24.54 13.23
CA LEU A 419 78.69 -24.16 14.58
C LEU A 419 79.81 -25.06 15.10
N LEU A 420 79.69 -26.39 14.94
CA LEU A 420 80.71 -27.35 15.36
C LEU A 420 82.04 -27.15 14.61
N ILE A 421 82.00 -26.85 13.31
CA ILE A 421 83.19 -26.55 12.51
C ILE A 421 83.82 -25.21 12.94
N ARG A 422 83.02 -24.16 13.15
CA ARG A 422 83.54 -22.87 13.66
C ARG A 422 84.15 -23.01 15.06
N CYS A 423 83.59 -23.85 15.93
CA CYS A 423 84.15 -24.16 17.25
C CYS A 423 85.45 -24.97 17.17
N ARG A 424 85.61 -25.89 16.21
CA ARG A 424 86.87 -26.64 16.02
C ARG A 424 87.97 -25.85 15.31
N CYS A 425 87.63 -24.95 14.38
CA CYS A 425 88.61 -24.14 13.66
C CYS A 425 89.15 -22.93 14.46
N ARG A 426 88.46 -22.47 15.52
CA ARG A 426 88.93 -21.38 16.40
C ARG A 426 89.95 -21.80 17.47
N ARG A 427 90.31 -23.09 17.58
CA ARG A 427 91.29 -23.58 18.57
C ARG A 427 92.72 -23.79 18.05
N ARG A 428 93.07 -23.30 16.85
CA ARG A 428 94.46 -23.26 16.37
C ARG A 428 94.86 -21.84 16.00
N CYS A 429 95.30 -21.07 16.99
CA CYS A 429 96.09 -19.86 16.77
C CYS A 429 97.57 -20.25 16.69
N PRO A 430 98.29 -20.01 15.59
CA PRO A 430 99.74 -20.01 15.58
C PRO A 430 100.28 -18.68 16.10
N HIS A 431 101.33 -18.83 16.88
CA HIS A 431 102.21 -17.84 17.51
C HIS A 431 102.50 -16.60 16.66
N ARG A 432 102.24 -15.41 17.22
CA ARG A 432 102.64 -14.11 16.69
C ARG A 432 104.15 -13.92 16.93
N ILE A 433 104.96 -13.97 15.87
CA ILE A 433 106.38 -13.58 15.90
C ILE A 433 106.48 -12.07 15.68
N SER A 434 107.28 -11.43 16.52
CA SER A 434 107.60 -10.02 16.57
C SER A 434 108.97 -9.80 15.93
N GLU A 435 109.04 -9.08 14.81
CA GLU A 435 110.24 -8.38 14.32
C GLU A 435 109.76 -7.24 13.41
N LYS A 436 109.78 -6.00 13.91
CA LYS A 436 110.83 -5.00 13.72
C LYS A 436 111.02 -4.52 12.27
N GLN A 437 110.60 -3.27 12.10
CA GLN A 437 111.34 -2.19 11.46
C GLN A 437 111.94 -2.44 10.07
N GLN A 438 111.33 -1.85 9.04
CA GLN A 438 112.09 -0.89 8.24
C GLN A 438 111.21 0.06 7.43
N LYS A 439 111.67 1.31 7.39
CA LYS A 439 111.36 2.42 6.47
C LYS A 439 110.04 3.15 6.77
N LEU A 440 110.06 4.32 7.39
CA LEU A 440 110.86 5.54 7.14
C LEU A 440 110.60 6.11 5.74
N ALA A 441 110.22 7.40 5.76
CA ALA A 441 110.20 8.38 4.68
C ALA A 441 108.92 8.52 3.84
N ASP A 442 108.09 9.46 4.32
CA ASP A 442 107.79 10.75 3.69
C ASP A 442 106.77 10.88 2.54
N TYR A 443 106.19 12.09 2.52
CA TYR A 443 105.16 12.71 1.66
C TYR A 443 103.71 12.47 2.16
N VAL A 444 102.98 13.42 2.76
CA VAL A 444 103.03 14.91 2.85
C VAL A 444 102.44 15.34 4.20
#